data_AF-A0A936GQI9-F1
#
_entry.id   AF-A0A936GQI9-F1
#
_cell.length_a   1.000
_cell.length_b   1.000
_cell.length_c   1.000
_cell.angle_alpha   90.00
_cell.angle_beta   90.00
_cell.angle_gamma   90.00
#
_symmetry.space_group_name_H-M   'P 1'
#
loop_
_entity.id
_entity.type
_entity.pdbx_description
1 polymer ?
#
loop_
_entity_poly.entity_id
_entity_poly.type
_entity_poly.pdbx_seq_one_letter_code
_entity_poly.pdbx_strand_id
1 'polypeptide(L)'
;MMNNWTAINDFQEARINIDKATAYHLAGHAVAICLGNKLRQLPDVHFQIVINQPMPDKRASGLNSDKVSGYTALVEGGRLIHHLPLTLATALEGLPSQQQKDEYKRAFEADIINLLVGPLAEAKYIASRDVKAFNANLVNISGLRSNNGRPDSSLIVEYMDCFMFDQKDYDRMKELYLDAFSFVNNRSNWFTISSLAAYILDKPAGCIDCEEVVSLMESRLAA
;
A
#
# COMPACT_ATOMS: atom_id res chain seq x y z
N MET A 1 -51.09 -24.27 17.43
CA MET A 1 -50.67 -22.86 17.45
C MET A 1 -49.20 -22.83 17.10
N MET A 2 -48.89 -22.43 15.87
CA MET A 2 -47.54 -22.19 15.37
C MET A 2 -47.16 -20.76 15.73
N ASN A 3 -46.05 -20.56 16.45
CA ASN A 3 -45.37 -19.27 16.50
C ASN A 3 -44.03 -19.44 15.80
N ASN A 4 -43.95 -18.75 14.67
CA ASN A 4 -42.84 -18.66 13.74
C ASN A 4 -42.20 -17.27 13.91
N TRP A 5 -40.98 -17.14 13.38
CA TRP A 5 -40.25 -15.90 13.05
C TRP A 5 -39.16 -15.42 14.02
N THR A 6 -37.97 -15.97 13.75
CA THR A 6 -36.76 -15.22 13.34
C THR A 6 -36.37 -14.01 14.20
N ALA A 7 -35.42 -14.24 15.09
CA ALA A 7 -34.44 -13.23 15.44
C ALA A 7 -33.69 -12.86 14.14
N ILE A 8 -34.12 -11.77 13.53
CA ILE A 8 -33.38 -11.09 12.48
C ILE A 8 -32.06 -10.67 13.11
N ASN A 9 -30.97 -11.29 12.67
CA ASN A 9 -29.61 -10.84 12.92
C ASN A 9 -29.44 -9.47 12.25
N ASP A 10 -29.91 -8.41 12.90
CA ASP A 10 -29.50 -7.02 12.63
C ASP A 10 -28.12 -6.79 13.25
N PHE A 11 -27.13 -7.56 12.80
CA PHE A 11 -25.78 -7.01 12.71
C PHE A 11 -25.80 -6.14 11.45
N GLN A 12 -26.29 -4.91 11.58
CA GLN A 12 -25.90 -3.87 10.65
C GLN A 12 -24.37 -3.89 10.62
N GLU A 13 -23.79 -4.38 9.53
CA GLU A 13 -22.36 -4.28 9.28
C GLU A 13 -21.97 -2.83 9.50
N ALA A 14 -21.27 -2.56 10.60
CA ALA A 14 -20.86 -1.22 10.96
C ALA A 14 -19.92 -0.74 9.85
N ARG A 15 -20.44 0.08 8.93
CA ARG A 15 -19.63 0.66 7.84
C ARG A 15 -18.49 1.44 8.47
N ILE A 16 -17.27 0.94 8.27
CA ILE A 16 -16.05 1.64 8.70
C ILE A 16 -15.98 2.93 7.88
N ASN A 17 -15.72 4.08 8.49
CA ASN A 17 -15.51 5.31 7.73
C ASN A 17 -14.01 5.49 7.52
N ILE A 18 -13.50 4.92 6.43
CA ILE A 18 -12.11 5.09 6.01
C ILE A 18 -11.95 6.49 5.45
N ASP A 19 -10.93 7.21 5.89
CA ASP A 19 -10.65 8.52 5.31
C ASP A 19 -10.13 8.37 3.88
N LYS A 20 -10.44 9.34 3.02
CA LYS A 20 -10.09 9.28 1.60
C LYS A 20 -8.57 9.18 1.39
N ALA A 21 -7.75 9.82 2.22
CA ALA A 21 -6.30 9.77 2.05
C ALA A 21 -5.77 8.34 2.28
N THR A 22 -6.29 7.64 3.28
CA THR A 22 -6.05 6.21 3.50
C THR A 22 -6.53 5.34 2.34
N ALA A 23 -7.72 5.58 1.78
CA ALA A 23 -8.18 4.81 0.62
C ALA A 23 -7.24 4.95 -0.60
N TYR A 24 -6.74 6.17 -0.85
CA TYR A 24 -5.74 6.40 -1.91
C TYR A 24 -4.38 5.77 -1.60
N HIS A 25 -3.99 5.72 -0.32
CA HIS A 25 -2.78 5.02 0.12
C HIS A 25 -2.85 3.52 -0.24
N LEU A 26 -3.90 2.84 0.23
CA LEU A 26 -4.10 1.41 0.01
C LEU A 26 -4.24 1.09 -1.48
N ALA A 27 -5.03 1.89 -2.20
CA ALA A 27 -5.21 1.71 -3.64
C ALA A 27 -3.91 1.91 -4.42
N GLY A 28 -3.08 2.88 -4.02
CA GLY A 28 -1.77 3.11 -4.62
C GLY A 28 -0.88 1.86 -4.49
N HIS A 29 -0.76 1.34 -3.28
CA HIS A 29 0.07 0.17 -3.00
C HIS A 29 -0.43 -1.08 -3.75
N ALA A 30 -1.73 -1.39 -3.67
CA ALA A 30 -2.34 -2.53 -4.36
C ALA A 30 -2.19 -2.46 -5.90
N VAL A 31 -2.41 -1.28 -6.50
CA VAL A 31 -2.23 -1.11 -7.95
C VAL A 31 -0.76 -1.26 -8.36
N ALA A 32 0.19 -0.82 -7.54
CA ALA A 32 1.61 -1.03 -7.81
C ALA A 32 1.97 -2.51 -7.78
N ILE A 33 1.46 -3.27 -6.80
CA ILE A 33 1.65 -4.72 -6.74
C ILE A 33 1.09 -5.41 -7.99
N CYS A 34 -0.18 -5.15 -8.36
CA CYS A 34 -0.77 -5.79 -9.54
C CYS A 34 -0.17 -5.32 -10.86
N LEU A 35 -0.28 -4.02 -11.13
CA LEU A 35 0.07 -3.45 -12.44
C LEU A 35 1.56 -3.19 -12.57
N GLY A 36 2.19 -2.67 -11.51
CA GLY A 36 3.61 -2.34 -11.50
C GLY A 36 4.47 -3.58 -11.72
N ASN A 37 4.18 -4.68 -11.01
CA ASN A 37 4.91 -5.94 -11.20
C ASN A 37 4.71 -6.50 -12.61
N LYS A 38 3.46 -6.49 -13.12
CA LYS A 38 3.16 -6.94 -14.49
C LYS A 38 3.91 -6.12 -15.55
N LEU A 39 3.94 -4.79 -15.42
CA LEU A 39 4.68 -3.90 -16.32
C LEU A 39 6.20 -4.15 -16.27
N ARG A 40 6.71 -4.59 -15.11
CA ARG A 40 8.13 -4.95 -14.90
C ARG A 40 8.45 -6.41 -15.23
N GLN A 41 7.48 -7.18 -15.73
CA GLN A 41 7.61 -8.62 -16.03
C GLN A 41 8.06 -9.44 -14.81
N LEU A 42 7.51 -9.11 -13.65
CA LEU A 42 7.74 -9.80 -12.38
C LEU A 42 6.61 -10.80 -12.10
N PRO A 43 6.85 -11.83 -11.28
CA PRO A 43 5.82 -12.79 -10.89
C PRO A 43 4.61 -12.12 -10.23
N ASP A 44 3.44 -12.70 -10.44
CA ASP A 44 2.25 -12.35 -9.67
C ASP A 44 2.44 -12.78 -8.21
N VAL A 45 1.93 -11.95 -7.30
CA VAL A 45 2.02 -12.18 -5.85
C VAL A 45 0.66 -12.00 -5.23
N HIS A 46 0.35 -12.86 -4.26
CA HIS A 46 -0.89 -12.77 -3.51
C HIS A 46 -0.83 -11.65 -2.48
N PHE A 47 -1.91 -10.88 -2.37
CA PHE A 47 -2.09 -9.86 -1.34
C PHE A 47 -3.58 -9.62 -1.07
N GLN A 48 -3.87 -8.89 0.00
CA GLN A 48 -5.23 -8.47 0.32
C GLN A 48 -5.22 -7.08 0.97
N ILE A 49 -6.25 -6.28 0.72
CA ILE A 49 -6.48 -5.03 1.46
C ILE A 49 -7.36 -5.38 2.66
N VAL A 50 -6.86 -5.14 3.88
CA VAL A 50 -7.56 -5.46 5.11
C VAL A 50 -7.97 -4.16 5.80
N ILE A 51 -9.25 -4.02 6.12
CA ILE A 51 -9.77 -2.91 6.92
C ILE A 51 -10.52 -3.47 8.14
N ASN A 52 -9.96 -3.25 9.32
CA ASN A 52 -10.49 -3.74 10.59
C ASN A 52 -10.94 -2.58 11.48
N GLN A 53 -12.04 -2.76 12.23
CA GLN A 53 -12.35 -1.94 13.39
C GLN A 53 -11.74 -2.59 14.66
N PRO A 54 -11.08 -1.84 15.55
CA PRO A 54 -10.84 -2.31 16.90
C PRO A 54 -12.21 -2.53 17.56
N MET A 55 -12.40 -3.73 18.08
CA MET A 55 -13.54 -4.02 18.95
C MET A 55 -13.59 -2.95 20.06
N PRO A 56 -14.77 -2.36 20.35
CA PRO A 56 -14.87 -1.43 21.47
C PRO A 56 -14.51 -2.16 22.75
N ASP A 57 -13.40 -1.77 23.37
CA ASP A 57 -13.00 -2.26 24.67
C ASP A 57 -14.08 -1.85 25.68
N LYS A 58 -14.85 -2.81 26.19
CA LYS A 58 -15.91 -2.60 27.19
C LYS A 58 -15.42 -2.03 28.53
N ARG A 59 -14.15 -1.65 28.64
CA ARG A 59 -13.49 -1.15 29.87
C ARG A 59 -13.01 0.30 29.78
N ALA A 60 -12.98 0.91 28.59
CA ALA A 60 -12.53 2.30 28.43
C ALA A 60 -13.70 3.30 28.50
N SER A 61 -14.53 3.21 29.55
CA SER A 61 -15.50 4.24 29.87
C SER A 61 -14.88 5.24 30.84
N GLY A 62 -14.35 6.33 30.30
CA GLY A 62 -14.00 7.50 31.10
C GLY A 62 -12.61 8.02 30.82
N LEU A 63 -12.43 8.70 29.70
CA LEU A 63 -11.56 9.88 29.53
C LEU A 63 -11.74 10.36 28.10
N ASN A 64 -11.97 11.67 27.94
CA ASN A 64 -12.24 12.40 26.70
C ASN A 64 -11.51 11.81 25.47
N SER A 65 -12.24 11.09 24.62
CA SER A 65 -11.72 10.59 23.35
C SER A 65 -11.97 11.61 22.25
N ASP A 66 -11.06 12.57 22.11
CA ASP A 66 -10.96 13.33 20.86
C ASP A 66 -10.67 12.35 19.72
N LYS A 67 -11.70 12.06 18.91
CA LYS A 67 -11.68 11.43 17.57
C LYS A 67 -10.43 10.59 17.25
N VAL A 68 -10.24 9.47 17.92
CA VAL A 68 -9.43 8.38 17.34
C VAL A 68 -10.37 7.62 16.42
N SER A 69 -10.22 7.79 15.10
CA SER A 69 -10.92 6.93 14.14
C SER A 69 -10.42 5.51 14.38
N GLY A 70 -11.19 4.73 15.13
CA GLY A 70 -10.86 3.35 15.49
C GLY A 70 -10.98 2.46 14.26
N TYR A 71 -9.98 2.46 13.39
CA TYR A 71 -9.81 1.45 12.37
C TYR A 71 -8.33 1.27 12.06
N THR A 72 -7.93 0.07 11.68
CA THR A 72 -6.65 -0.22 11.04
C THR A 72 -6.90 -0.60 9.60
N ALA A 73 -6.09 -0.10 8.69
CA ALA A 73 -6.17 -0.48 7.29
C ALA A 73 -4.76 -0.59 6.70
N LEU A 74 -4.49 -1.71 6.03
CA LEU A 74 -3.20 -2.00 5.41
C LEU A 74 -3.37 -2.94 4.21
N VAL A 75 -2.29 -3.11 3.45
CA VAL A 75 -2.18 -4.20 2.48
C VAL A 75 -1.33 -5.32 3.08
N GLU A 76 -1.90 -6.51 3.19
CA GLU A 76 -1.19 -7.69 3.67
C GLU A 76 -0.66 -8.53 2.49
N GLY A 77 0.58 -9.01 2.58
CA GLY A 77 1.22 -9.78 1.51
C GLY A 77 1.89 -8.90 0.45
N GLY A 78 1.83 -9.31 -0.81
CA GLY A 78 2.21 -8.45 -1.95
C GLY A 78 3.70 -8.23 -2.18
N ARG A 79 4.57 -8.81 -1.35
CA ARG A 79 6.03 -8.75 -1.53
C ARG A 79 6.55 -9.87 -2.40
N LEU A 80 7.48 -9.52 -3.29
CA LEU A 80 8.27 -10.47 -4.08
C LEU A 80 9.39 -11.09 -3.24
N ILE A 81 9.86 -10.40 -2.20
CA ILE A 81 10.84 -10.90 -1.24
C ILE A 81 10.19 -11.07 0.14
N HIS A 82 10.14 -12.32 0.61
CA HIS A 82 9.51 -12.65 1.89
C HIS A 82 10.40 -12.42 3.11
N HIS A 83 11.72 -12.43 2.92
CA HIS A 83 12.70 -12.26 3.99
C HIS A 83 13.71 -11.19 3.61
N LEU A 84 13.72 -10.09 4.37
CA LEU A 84 14.70 -9.04 4.18
C LEU A 84 16.08 -9.50 4.67
N PRO A 85 17.13 -9.28 3.88
CA PRO A 85 18.49 -9.58 4.31
C PRO A 85 19.02 -8.48 5.23
N LEU A 86 20.10 -8.77 5.95
CA LEU A 86 20.79 -7.73 6.74
C LEU A 86 21.28 -6.59 5.84
N THR A 87 21.84 -6.92 4.67
CA THR A 87 22.17 -5.95 3.62
C THR A 87 21.88 -6.53 2.25
N LEU A 88 21.59 -5.68 1.26
CA LEU A 88 21.41 -6.12 -0.12
C LEU A 88 22.70 -6.77 -0.67
N ALA A 89 23.87 -6.23 -0.34
CA ALA A 89 25.16 -6.77 -0.78
C ALA A 89 25.36 -8.23 -0.31
N THR A 90 25.10 -8.52 0.97
CA THR A 90 25.26 -9.87 1.53
C THR A 90 24.27 -10.87 0.93
N ALA A 91 23.03 -10.45 0.65
CA ALA A 91 22.07 -11.27 -0.09
C ALA A 91 22.58 -11.63 -1.49
N LEU A 92 23.10 -10.65 -2.22
CA LEU A 92 23.59 -10.86 -3.60
C LEU A 92 24.87 -11.71 -3.65
N GLU A 93 25.73 -11.64 -2.64
CA GLU A 93 26.93 -12.48 -2.53
C GLU A 93 26.57 -13.96 -2.34
N GLY A 94 25.50 -14.24 -1.59
CA GLY A 94 25.03 -15.61 -1.32
C GLY A 94 24.36 -16.32 -2.50
N LEU A 95 24.08 -15.62 -3.61
CA LEU A 95 23.41 -16.18 -4.78
C LEU A 95 24.44 -16.76 -5.79
N PRO A 96 24.20 -17.99 -6.31
CA PRO A 96 25.23 -18.72 -7.05
C PRO A 96 25.42 -18.26 -8.50
N SER A 97 24.47 -17.53 -9.09
CA SER A 97 24.56 -17.06 -10.50
C SER A 97 24.24 -15.58 -10.63
N GLN A 98 24.77 -14.94 -11.69
CA GLN A 98 24.45 -13.54 -11.99
C GLN A 98 22.96 -13.34 -12.28
N GLN A 99 22.33 -14.29 -12.99
CA GLN A 99 20.90 -14.23 -13.28
C GLN A 99 20.06 -14.15 -12.00
N GLN A 100 20.34 -14.99 -11.00
CA GLN A 100 19.62 -14.94 -9.73
C GLN A 100 19.86 -13.65 -8.97
N LYS A 101 21.07 -13.08 -9.04
CA LYS A 101 21.36 -11.76 -8.46
C LYS A 101 20.52 -10.67 -9.10
N ASP A 102 20.39 -10.69 -10.43
CA ASP A 102 19.60 -9.73 -11.17
C ASP A 102 18.10 -9.90 -10.91
N GLU A 103 17.60 -11.12 -10.82
CA GLU A 103 16.22 -11.43 -10.43
C GLU A 103 15.90 -10.95 -9.02
N TYR A 104 16.76 -11.28 -8.05
CA TYR A 104 16.60 -10.85 -6.66
C TYR A 104 16.63 -9.32 -6.54
N LYS A 105 17.59 -8.66 -7.20
CA LYS A 105 17.70 -7.20 -7.19
C LYS A 105 16.46 -6.55 -7.81
N ARG A 106 15.93 -7.09 -8.92
CA ARG A 106 14.70 -6.58 -9.53
C ARG A 106 13.49 -6.73 -8.60
N ALA A 107 13.36 -7.88 -7.93
CA ALA A 107 12.30 -8.11 -6.95
C ALA A 107 12.40 -7.14 -5.76
N PHE A 108 13.61 -6.97 -5.22
CA PHE A 108 13.89 -6.07 -4.10
C PHE A 108 13.53 -4.62 -4.42
N GLU A 109 13.96 -4.14 -5.58
CA GLU A 109 13.69 -2.78 -6.04
C GLU A 109 12.20 -2.55 -6.37
N ALA A 110 11.52 -3.57 -6.92
CA ALA A 110 10.09 -3.50 -7.18
C ALA A 110 9.27 -3.43 -5.89
N ASP A 111 9.63 -4.20 -4.86
CA ASP A 111 8.98 -4.11 -3.54
C ASP A 111 9.09 -2.69 -2.95
N ILE A 112 10.27 -2.05 -3.05
CA ILE A 112 10.46 -0.65 -2.62
C ILE A 112 9.52 0.29 -3.37
N ILE A 113 9.45 0.16 -4.69
CA ILE A 113 8.58 1.00 -5.52
C ILE A 113 7.13 0.78 -5.13
N ASN A 114 6.70 -0.47 -4.96
CA ASN A 114 5.34 -0.81 -4.56
C ASN A 114 4.98 -0.16 -3.21
N LEU A 115 5.88 -0.25 -2.22
CA LEU A 115 5.75 0.40 -0.91
C LEU A 115 5.67 1.93 -1.02
N LEU A 116 6.44 2.55 -1.91
CA LEU A 116 6.45 4.00 -2.11
C LEU A 116 5.20 4.56 -2.79
N VAL A 117 4.57 3.79 -3.68
CA VAL A 117 3.41 4.27 -4.46
C VAL A 117 2.22 4.61 -3.54
N GLY A 118 2.01 3.89 -2.44
CA GLY A 118 0.93 4.18 -1.49
C GLY A 118 1.02 5.58 -0.87
N PRO A 119 2.09 5.91 -0.12
CA PRO A 119 2.31 7.26 0.41
C PRO A 119 2.30 8.36 -0.65
N LEU A 120 2.82 8.08 -1.86
CA LEU A 120 2.81 9.04 -2.96
C LEU A 120 1.41 9.29 -3.53
N ALA A 121 0.58 8.25 -3.63
CA ALA A 121 -0.82 8.39 -4.04
C ALA A 121 -1.62 9.18 -3.01
N GLU A 122 -1.40 8.92 -1.72
CA GLU A 122 -1.96 9.69 -0.60
C GLU A 122 -1.57 11.18 -0.70
N ALA A 123 -0.27 11.45 -0.85
CA ALA A 123 0.26 12.81 -0.97
C ALA A 123 -0.30 13.55 -2.21
N LYS A 124 -0.41 12.86 -3.36
CA LYS A 124 -1.01 13.44 -4.57
C LYS A 124 -2.49 13.77 -4.38
N TYR A 125 -3.25 12.89 -3.72
CA TYR A 125 -4.65 13.16 -3.40
C TYR A 125 -4.77 14.41 -2.51
N ILE A 126 -3.98 14.50 -1.43
CA ILE A 126 -3.97 15.65 -0.51
C ILE A 126 -3.59 16.93 -1.26
N ALA A 127 -2.54 16.90 -2.07
CA ALA A 127 -2.10 18.06 -2.85
C ALA A 127 -3.20 18.53 -3.83
N SER A 128 -3.88 17.60 -4.51
CA SER A 128 -4.96 17.91 -5.44
C SER A 128 -6.17 18.53 -4.74
N ARG A 129 -6.50 18.08 -3.53
CA ARG A 129 -7.57 18.65 -2.70
C ARG A 129 -7.25 20.07 -2.23
N ASP A 130 -6.00 20.29 -1.83
CA ASP A 130 -5.56 21.57 -1.24
C ASP A 130 -5.08 22.58 -2.30
N VAL A 131 -5.25 22.28 -3.60
CA VAL A 131 -4.78 23.09 -4.75
C VAL A 131 -3.27 23.39 -4.65
N LYS A 132 -2.50 22.41 -4.15
CA LYS A 132 -1.03 22.47 -4.05
C LYS A 132 -0.40 21.68 -5.18
N ALA A 133 0.78 22.10 -5.60
CA ALA A 133 1.57 21.34 -6.57
C ALA A 133 2.08 20.03 -5.94
N PHE A 134 1.82 18.90 -6.60
CA PHE A 134 2.44 17.62 -6.27
C PHE A 134 3.83 17.57 -6.93
N ASN A 135 4.89 17.64 -6.12
CA ASN A 135 6.26 17.80 -6.62
C ASN A 135 7.20 16.78 -5.96
N ALA A 136 7.95 16.05 -6.79
CA ALA A 136 8.92 15.05 -6.35
C ALA A 136 9.99 15.62 -5.39
N ASN A 137 10.34 16.90 -5.55
CA ASN A 137 11.35 17.58 -4.73
C ASN A 137 10.85 18.00 -3.34
N LEU A 138 9.53 17.95 -3.10
CA LEU A 138 8.93 18.33 -1.81
C LEU A 138 8.79 17.14 -0.85
N VAL A 139 8.90 15.92 -1.35
CA VAL A 139 8.83 14.70 -0.55
C VAL A 139 10.27 14.28 -0.24
N ASN A 140 10.68 14.58 0.97
CA ASN A 140 12.01 14.24 1.45
C ASN A 140 12.06 12.73 1.75
N ILE A 141 13.02 12.00 1.15
CA ILE A 141 13.27 10.58 1.44
C ILE A 141 13.49 10.35 2.94
N SER A 142 14.11 11.31 3.64
CA SER A 142 14.25 11.23 5.11
C SER A 142 12.95 11.48 5.87
N GLY A 143 11.93 12.08 5.23
CA GLY A 143 10.55 12.15 5.73
C GLY A 143 9.80 10.82 5.62
N LEU A 144 10.21 9.92 4.71
CA LEU A 144 9.65 8.56 4.66
C LEU A 144 10.05 7.71 5.87
N ARG A 145 11.14 8.06 6.56
CA ARG A 145 11.54 7.43 7.84
C ARG A 145 10.69 7.90 9.02
N SER A 146 9.84 8.92 8.83
CA SER A 146 8.88 9.29 9.87
C SER A 146 7.73 8.29 9.87
N ASN A 147 7.71 7.41 10.88
CA ASN A 147 6.63 6.47 11.09
C ASN A 147 5.34 7.26 11.33
N ASN A 148 4.48 7.30 10.31
CA ASN A 148 3.19 7.99 10.36
C ASN A 148 2.12 7.14 11.06
N GLY A 149 2.52 6.06 11.74
CA GLY A 149 1.62 5.13 12.42
C GLY A 149 1.01 4.07 11.50
N ARG A 150 1.38 4.02 10.21
CA ARG A 150 0.94 2.96 9.28
C ARG A 150 1.93 1.78 9.29
N PRO A 151 1.46 0.51 9.35
CA PRO A 151 2.33 -0.67 9.30
C PRO A 151 3.29 -0.68 8.10
N ASP A 152 2.82 -0.26 6.92
CA ASP A 152 3.62 -0.26 5.68
C ASP A 152 4.79 0.74 5.75
N SER A 153 4.72 1.74 6.64
CA SER A 153 5.79 2.73 6.84
C SER A 153 6.98 2.19 7.64
N SER A 154 6.83 1.15 8.45
CA SER A 154 7.99 0.48 9.07
C SER A 154 8.70 -0.40 8.05
N LEU A 155 7.95 -1.06 7.18
CA LEU A 155 8.49 -1.97 6.18
C LEU A 155 9.37 -1.24 5.15
N ILE A 156 8.97 -0.05 4.68
CA ILE A 156 9.84 0.73 3.78
C ILE A 156 11.16 1.11 4.46
N VAL A 157 11.16 1.43 5.75
CA VAL A 157 12.37 1.72 6.51
C VAL A 157 13.26 0.48 6.60
N GLU A 158 12.68 -0.70 6.82
CA GLU A 158 13.43 -1.97 6.81
C GLU A 158 14.11 -2.23 5.46
N TYR A 159 13.43 -2.01 4.33
CA TYR A 159 14.06 -2.11 3.00
C TYR A 159 15.17 -1.06 2.81
N MET A 160 14.95 0.16 3.29
CA MET A 160 15.95 1.22 3.20
C MET A 160 17.20 0.87 4.02
N ASP A 161 17.02 0.27 5.20
CA ASP A 161 18.12 -0.12 6.09
C ASP A 161 18.97 -1.28 5.50
N CYS A 162 18.47 -2.02 4.50
CA CYS A 162 19.27 -2.99 3.75
C CYS A 162 20.32 -2.35 2.83
N PHE A 163 20.20 -1.05 2.52
CA PHE A 163 21.24 -0.33 1.79
C PHE A 163 22.39 0.07 2.71
N MET A 164 23.62 0.02 2.22
CA MET A 164 24.81 0.38 3.01
C MET A 164 25.01 1.91 3.11
N PHE A 165 24.10 2.68 2.52
CA PHE A 165 24.08 4.15 2.48
C PHE A 165 25.40 4.78 2.02
N ASP A 166 26.11 4.12 1.09
CA ASP A 166 27.09 4.84 0.28
C ASP A 166 26.38 5.72 -0.76
N GLN A 167 27.14 6.58 -1.46
CA GLN A 167 26.55 7.52 -2.42
C GLN A 167 25.78 6.80 -3.54
N LYS A 168 26.24 5.61 -3.94
CA LYS A 168 25.63 4.83 -5.02
C LYS A 168 24.27 4.29 -4.59
N ASP A 169 24.19 3.77 -3.37
CA ASP A 169 22.93 3.28 -2.79
C ASP A 169 21.93 4.43 -2.59
N TYR A 170 22.40 5.61 -2.17
CA TYR A 170 21.55 6.80 -2.05
C TYR A 170 21.00 7.25 -3.41
N ASP A 171 21.86 7.32 -4.43
CA ASP A 171 21.45 7.67 -5.80
C ASP A 171 20.44 6.65 -6.33
N ARG A 172 20.65 5.35 -6.07
CA ARG A 172 19.70 4.31 -6.45
C ARG A 172 18.35 4.47 -5.75
N MET A 173 18.33 4.77 -4.46
CA MET A 173 17.08 5.04 -3.74
C MET A 173 16.32 6.25 -4.31
N LYS A 174 17.04 7.28 -4.74
CA LYS A 174 16.45 8.44 -5.41
C LYS A 174 15.83 8.06 -6.75
N GLU A 175 16.47 7.20 -7.53
CA GLU A 175 15.90 6.67 -8.77
C GLU A 175 14.62 5.86 -8.53
N LEU A 176 14.63 4.95 -7.55
CA LEU A 176 13.44 4.17 -7.18
C LEU A 176 12.28 5.06 -6.74
N TYR A 177 12.60 6.12 -5.98
CA TYR A 177 11.63 7.13 -5.59
C TYR A 177 11.04 7.88 -6.80
N LEU A 178 11.87 8.28 -7.77
CA LEU A 178 11.41 8.94 -8.99
C LEU A 178 10.58 8.00 -9.87
N ASP A 179 10.92 6.72 -9.92
CA ASP A 179 10.12 5.68 -10.60
C ASP A 179 8.72 5.57 -9.98
N ALA A 180 8.61 5.48 -8.65
CA ALA A 180 7.33 5.44 -7.94
C ALA A 180 6.52 6.74 -8.16
N PHE A 181 7.19 7.90 -8.13
CA PHE A 181 6.56 9.20 -8.41
C PHE A 181 6.04 9.28 -9.85
N SER A 182 6.81 8.79 -10.82
CA SER A 182 6.41 8.72 -12.23
C SER A 182 5.22 7.78 -12.40
N PHE A 183 5.22 6.63 -11.71
CA PHE A 183 4.11 5.69 -11.72
C PHE A 183 2.80 6.34 -11.25
N VAL A 184 2.84 7.08 -10.14
CA VAL A 184 1.67 7.83 -9.60
C VAL A 184 1.24 8.98 -10.53
N ASN A 185 2.18 9.57 -11.28
CA ASN A 185 1.89 10.65 -12.21
C ASN A 185 1.45 10.22 -13.61
N ASN A 186 1.66 8.95 -13.96
CA ASN A 186 1.06 8.39 -15.14
C ASN A 186 -0.47 8.48 -15.04
N ARG A 187 -1.11 9.09 -16.06
CA ARG A 187 -2.55 9.35 -16.07
C ARG A 187 -3.38 8.06 -15.97
N SER A 188 -2.98 7.00 -16.67
CA SER A 188 -3.68 5.72 -16.67
C SER A 188 -3.58 5.06 -15.29
N ASN A 189 -2.38 5.00 -14.72
CA ASN A 189 -2.18 4.44 -13.39
C ASN A 189 -2.95 5.23 -12.33
N TRP A 190 -2.93 6.56 -12.39
CA TRP A 190 -3.67 7.42 -11.46
C TRP A 190 -5.18 7.20 -11.56
N PHE A 191 -5.72 6.99 -12.76
CA PHE A 191 -7.12 6.66 -12.96
C PHE A 191 -7.48 5.33 -12.30
N THR A 192 -6.65 4.30 -12.47
CA THR A 192 -6.81 2.99 -11.82
C THR A 192 -6.75 3.12 -10.29
N ILE A 193 -5.76 3.83 -9.75
CA ILE A 193 -5.62 4.12 -8.32
C ILE A 193 -6.88 4.81 -7.78
N SER A 194 -7.35 5.86 -8.48
CA SER A 194 -8.54 6.61 -8.06
C SER A 194 -9.80 5.76 -8.08
N SER A 195 -9.91 4.85 -9.05
CA SER A 195 -11.05 3.94 -9.17
C SER A 195 -11.08 2.89 -8.05
N LEU A 196 -9.92 2.30 -7.72
CA LEU A 196 -9.81 1.39 -6.59
C LEU A 196 -10.01 2.11 -5.25
N ALA A 197 -9.52 3.35 -5.11
CA ALA A 197 -9.79 4.16 -3.91
C ALA A 197 -11.29 4.43 -3.73
N ALA A 198 -12.02 4.74 -4.82
CA ALA A 198 -13.47 4.90 -4.78
C ALA A 198 -14.18 3.59 -4.39
N TYR A 199 -13.68 2.45 -4.87
CA TYR A 199 -14.19 1.13 -4.51
C TYR A 199 -14.01 0.81 -3.02
N ILE A 200 -12.81 1.05 -2.47
CA ILE A 200 -12.49 0.89 -1.05
C ILE A 200 -13.42 1.74 -0.17
N LEU A 201 -13.73 2.96 -0.60
CA LEU A 201 -14.64 3.86 0.13
C LEU A 201 -16.10 3.41 0.09
N ASP A 202 -16.54 2.76 -0.99
CA ASP A 202 -17.90 2.23 -1.13
C ASP A 202 -18.11 0.93 -0.36
N LYS A 203 -17.04 0.13 -0.22
CA LYS A 203 -17.01 -1.13 0.55
C LYS A 203 -15.99 -1.09 1.68
N PRO A 204 -16.20 -0.29 2.73
CA PRO A 204 -15.14 -0.02 3.69
C PRO A 204 -14.98 -1.09 4.79
N ALA A 205 -15.71 -2.20 4.76
CA ALA A 205 -15.62 -3.25 5.76
C ALA A 205 -15.19 -4.57 5.12
N GLY A 206 -14.14 -5.19 5.69
CA GLY A 206 -13.70 -6.53 5.33
C GLY A 206 -12.36 -6.59 4.62
N CYS A 207 -12.21 -7.68 3.86
CA CYS A 207 -11.02 -8.03 3.08
C CYS A 207 -11.35 -7.86 1.59
N ILE A 208 -10.48 -7.18 0.85
CA ILE A 208 -10.54 -7.11 -0.61
C ILE A 208 -9.34 -7.91 -1.14
N ASP A 209 -9.61 -9.08 -1.71
CA ASP A 209 -8.58 -9.99 -2.19
C ASP A 209 -7.99 -9.51 -3.53
N CYS A 210 -6.77 -9.98 -3.85
CA CYS A 210 -6.08 -9.54 -5.07
C CYS A 210 -6.85 -9.85 -6.36
N GLU A 211 -7.62 -10.94 -6.40
CA GLU A 211 -8.47 -11.31 -7.53
C GLU A 211 -9.59 -10.28 -7.75
N GLU A 212 -10.16 -9.74 -6.68
CA GLU A 212 -11.18 -8.69 -6.74
C GLU A 212 -10.58 -7.38 -7.26
N VAL A 213 -9.36 -7.03 -6.81
CA VAL A 213 -8.60 -5.90 -7.33
C VAL A 213 -8.32 -6.07 -8.83
N VAL A 214 -7.82 -7.23 -9.25
CA VAL A 214 -7.53 -7.53 -10.66
C VAL A 214 -8.80 -7.44 -11.52
N SER A 215 -9.91 -8.02 -11.06
CA SER A 215 -11.18 -7.95 -11.79
C SER A 215 -11.69 -6.51 -11.95
N LEU A 216 -11.54 -5.67 -10.92
CA LEU A 216 -11.89 -4.25 -11.01
C LEU A 216 -11.02 -3.53 -12.06
N MET A 217 -9.73 -3.86 -12.14
CA MET A 217 -8.81 -3.27 -13.10
C MET A 217 -9.14 -3.68 -14.54
N GLU A 218 -9.39 -4.97 -14.77
CA GLU A 218 -9.68 -5.51 -16.11
C GLU A 218 -11.02 -5.02 -16.65
N SER A 219 -12.06 -4.96 -15.81
CA SER A 219 -13.38 -4.47 -16.22
C SER A 219 -13.39 -2.99 -16.65
N ARG A 220 -12.38 -2.21 -16.23
CA ARG A 220 -12.20 -0.80 -16.59
C ARG A 220 -11.28 -0.60 -17.79
N LEU A 221 -10.45 -1.58 -18.15
CA LEU A 221 -9.66 -1.58 -19.38
C LEU A 221 -10.50 -1.97 -20.60
N ALA A 222 -11.60 -2.68 -20.38
CA ALA A 222 -12.55 -3.10 -21.43
C ALA A 222 -13.69 -2.09 -21.70
N ALA A 223 -13.76 -0.99 -20.93
CA ALA A 223 -14.80 0.05 -20.99
C ALA A 223 -14.26 1.36 -21.56
#